data_AF-A0A969JF43-F1
#
_entry.id   AF-A0A969JF43-F1
#
_cell.length_a   1.000
_cell.length_b   1.000
_cell.length_c   1.000
_cell.angle_alpha   90.00
_cell.angle_beta   90.00
_cell.angle_gamma   90.00
#
_symmetry.space_group_name_H-M   'P 1'
#
loop_
_entity.id
_entity.type
_entity.pdbx_description
1 polymer ?
#
loop_
_entity_poly.entity_id
_entity_poly.type
_entity_poly.pdbx_seq_one_letter_code
_entity_poly.pdbx_strand_id
1 'polypeptide(L)'
;PLSRLKEPEFLLPLLEPFLTPNLIYDSEKTRAFEQQELEKITTSRGMVKNGELIVAKGSIISDNVFQKLESYKGQVETNNLSSQKYRLVFLGYLVLTALILGLYFAYLRNHAQRLFVKLRWLFFLLGWVVLYTYLMYGITVTNELNPYLIPFCIAPIVIKNFYRRELALVTYACIILMVGLITTPGYEFILLQFLAGFVATFARFETRYWGNFFKNIFTISLVYMLGYVGLSLIEEVNFNKIDWSVLTWLALNGFLTLLAYPLIPLLGGFFGFTSSITLAELSDLNHPLLKEMSLKAPGTLQHSLQVSNLAESAANRLVLMIYW
;
A
#
# COMPACT_ATOMS: atom_id res chain seq x y z
N PRO A 1 -62.34 -92.94 -12.70
CA PRO A 1 -62.65 -91.91 -13.72
C PRO A 1 -61.68 -90.73 -13.60
N LEU A 2 -60.47 -90.90 -14.15
CA LEU A 2 -59.45 -89.85 -14.21
C LEU A 2 -59.90 -88.77 -15.21
N SER A 3 -60.06 -87.53 -14.73
CA SER A 3 -60.45 -86.39 -15.55
C SER A 3 -59.38 -86.10 -16.61
N ARG A 4 -59.79 -86.14 -17.89
CA ARG A 4 -58.96 -85.80 -19.07
C ARG A 4 -58.84 -84.28 -19.27
N LEU A 5 -58.36 -83.55 -18.27
CA LEU A 5 -58.01 -82.13 -18.45
C LEU A 5 -56.49 -82.04 -18.62
N LYS A 6 -56.08 -81.84 -19.88
CA LYS A 6 -54.73 -81.39 -20.24
C LYS A 6 -54.48 -80.04 -19.58
N GLU A 7 -53.28 -79.91 -19.00
CA GLU A 7 -52.50 -78.71 -18.64
C GLU A 7 -53.29 -77.40 -18.38
N PRO A 8 -53.05 -76.72 -17.24
CA PRO A 8 -53.80 -75.52 -16.81
C PRO A 8 -53.58 -74.26 -17.68
N GLU A 9 -52.95 -74.39 -18.85
CA GLU A 9 -52.59 -73.29 -19.75
C GLU A 9 -53.82 -72.53 -20.31
N PHE A 10 -54.99 -73.19 -20.41
CA PHE A 10 -56.24 -72.52 -20.79
C PHE A 10 -56.65 -71.41 -19.79
N LEU A 11 -56.21 -71.49 -18.53
CA LEU A 11 -56.57 -70.50 -17.50
C LEU A 11 -55.74 -69.21 -17.59
N LEU A 12 -54.57 -69.24 -18.25
CA LEU A 12 -53.69 -68.08 -18.39
C LEU A 12 -54.37 -66.87 -19.07
N PRO A 13 -54.99 -67.00 -20.25
CA PRO A 13 -55.68 -65.87 -20.90
C PRO A 13 -56.94 -65.41 -20.15
N LEU A 14 -57.52 -66.25 -19.29
CA LEU A 14 -58.66 -65.90 -18.44
C LEU A 14 -58.23 -65.13 -17.17
N LEU A 15 -57.01 -65.35 -16.69
CA LEU A 15 -56.44 -64.75 -15.48
C LEU A 15 -55.60 -63.49 -15.79
N GLU A 16 -55.05 -63.37 -16.99
CA GLU A 16 -54.27 -62.21 -17.46
C GLU A 16 -54.96 -60.84 -17.22
N PRO A 17 -56.27 -60.68 -17.47
CA PRO A 17 -56.97 -59.42 -17.22
C PRO A 17 -57.09 -59.05 -15.74
N PHE A 18 -56.96 -60.02 -14.84
CA PHE A 18 -57.06 -59.83 -13.38
C PHE A 18 -55.69 -59.66 -12.71
N LEU A 19 -54.58 -59.83 -13.45
CA LEU A 19 -53.23 -59.61 -12.96
C LEU A 19 -52.91 -58.11 -13.00
N THR A 20 -53.13 -57.43 -11.89
CA THR A 20 -52.65 -56.06 -11.71
C THR A 20 -51.14 -56.07 -11.44
N PRO A 21 -50.33 -55.21 -12.09
CA PRO A 21 -48.92 -55.09 -11.79
C PRO A 21 -48.72 -54.74 -10.31
N ASN A 22 -48.03 -55.60 -9.58
CA ASN A 22 -47.71 -55.43 -8.15
C ASN A 22 -46.36 -54.71 -7.93
N LEU A 23 -45.69 -54.31 -9.01
CA LEU A 23 -44.46 -53.53 -8.98
C LEU A 23 -44.81 -52.04 -9.06
N ILE A 24 -44.86 -51.37 -7.91
CA ILE A 24 -45.10 -49.93 -7.81
C ILE A 24 -43.75 -49.23 -7.63
N TYR A 25 -43.45 -48.27 -8.49
CA TYR A 25 -42.22 -47.49 -8.41
C TYR A 25 -42.21 -46.66 -7.11
N ASP A 26 -41.14 -46.83 -6.31
CA ASP A 26 -40.91 -46.11 -5.05
C ASP A 26 -39.77 -45.10 -5.25
N SER A 27 -40.14 -43.84 -5.50
CA SER A 27 -39.18 -42.77 -5.78
C SER A 27 -38.23 -42.48 -4.62
N GLU A 28 -38.64 -42.71 -3.37
CA GLU A 28 -37.79 -42.46 -2.21
C GLU A 28 -36.71 -43.53 -2.09
N LYS A 29 -37.08 -44.80 -2.22
CA LYS A 29 -36.09 -45.91 -2.19
C LYS A 29 -35.15 -45.86 -3.37
N THR A 30 -35.63 -45.53 -4.58
CA THR A 30 -34.75 -45.39 -5.74
C THR A 30 -33.72 -44.29 -5.52
N ARG A 31 -34.12 -43.12 -4.99
CA ARG A 31 -33.18 -42.02 -4.69
C ARG A 31 -32.20 -42.38 -3.57
N ALA A 32 -32.67 -43.08 -2.53
CA ALA A 32 -31.78 -43.53 -1.46
C ALA A 32 -30.72 -44.51 -1.98
N PHE A 33 -31.09 -45.44 -2.85
CA PHE A 33 -30.15 -46.36 -3.50
C PHE A 33 -29.18 -45.62 -4.43
N GLU A 34 -29.67 -44.66 -5.20
CA GLU A 34 -28.84 -43.82 -6.08
C GLU A 34 -27.80 -43.03 -5.27
N GLN A 35 -28.20 -42.40 -4.16
CA GLN A 35 -27.27 -41.71 -3.26
C GLN A 35 -26.25 -42.66 -2.65
N GLN A 36 -26.67 -43.86 -2.24
CA GLN A 36 -25.75 -44.84 -1.66
C GLN A 36 -24.74 -45.37 -2.68
N GLU A 37 -25.11 -45.50 -3.95
CA GLU A 37 -24.17 -45.84 -5.03
C GLU A 37 -23.24 -44.68 -5.38
N LEU A 38 -23.73 -43.43 -5.35
CA LEU A 38 -22.91 -42.23 -5.56
C LEU A 38 -21.87 -42.05 -4.44
N GLU A 39 -22.21 -42.34 -3.18
CA GLU A 39 -21.29 -42.27 -2.04
C GLU A 39 -20.16 -43.31 -2.11
N LYS A 40 -20.35 -44.44 -2.81
CA LYS A 40 -19.31 -45.45 -3.02
C LYS A 40 -18.26 -45.00 -4.04
N ILE A 41 -18.51 -43.93 -4.78
CA ILE A 41 -17.55 -43.39 -5.75
C ILE A 41 -16.51 -42.57 -5.00
N THR A 42 -15.29 -43.11 -4.90
CA THR A 42 -14.16 -42.41 -4.29
C THR A 42 -13.86 -41.12 -5.07
N THR A 43 -14.01 -39.97 -4.40
CA THR A 43 -13.77 -38.64 -4.99
C THR A 43 -12.28 -38.29 -5.16
N SER A 44 -11.39 -39.03 -4.50
CA SER A 44 -9.93 -38.84 -4.60
C SER A 44 -9.28 -39.82 -5.56
N ARG A 45 -8.46 -39.32 -6.48
CA ARG A 45 -7.64 -40.13 -7.38
C ARG A 45 -6.19 -40.17 -6.89
N GLY A 46 -5.79 -41.28 -6.29
CA GLY A 46 -4.43 -41.47 -5.75
C GLY A 46 -4.21 -40.81 -4.38
N MET A 47 -3.02 -41.02 -3.82
CA MET A 47 -2.61 -40.51 -2.51
C MET A 47 -1.20 -39.93 -2.64
N VAL A 48 -0.97 -38.76 -2.05
CA VAL A 48 0.36 -38.13 -1.93
C VAL A 48 0.78 -38.22 -0.47
N LYS A 49 1.96 -38.78 -0.19
CA LYS A 49 2.45 -38.91 1.19
C LYS A 49 3.10 -37.62 1.66
N ASN A 50 3.05 -37.36 2.96
CA ASN A 50 3.76 -36.23 3.56
C ASN A 50 5.29 -36.42 3.36
N GLY A 51 5.95 -35.42 2.77
CA GLY A 51 7.38 -35.47 2.39
C GLY A 51 7.65 -35.99 0.97
N GLU A 52 6.64 -36.36 0.19
CA GLU A 52 6.79 -36.69 -1.23
C GLU A 52 7.06 -35.43 -2.06
N LEU A 53 8.13 -35.44 -2.86
CA LEU A 53 8.42 -34.35 -3.79
C LEU A 53 7.41 -34.38 -4.96
N ILE A 54 6.53 -33.38 -5.03
CA ILE A 54 5.51 -33.28 -6.09
C ILE A 54 6.12 -32.78 -7.41
N VAL A 55 6.95 -31.74 -7.36
CA VAL A 55 7.58 -31.12 -8.54
C VAL A 55 8.87 -30.40 -8.14
N ALA A 56 9.89 -30.44 -9.00
CA ALA A 56 11.15 -29.71 -8.79
C ALA A 56 11.12 -28.35 -9.50
N LYS A 57 11.81 -27.34 -8.94
CA LYS A 57 11.86 -25.99 -9.52
C LYS A 57 12.49 -26.04 -10.92
N GLY A 58 11.75 -25.57 -11.93
CA GLY A 58 12.19 -25.56 -13.34
C GLY A 58 11.79 -26.79 -14.15
N SER A 59 11.04 -27.74 -13.59
CA SER A 59 10.51 -28.89 -14.35
C SER A 59 9.21 -28.55 -15.09
N ILE A 60 8.97 -29.25 -16.20
CA ILE A 60 7.76 -29.09 -17.03
C ILE A 60 6.58 -29.72 -16.27
N ILE A 61 5.49 -28.96 -16.15
CA ILE A 61 4.29 -29.38 -15.42
C ILE A 61 3.42 -30.25 -16.33
N SER A 62 3.19 -31.51 -15.94
CA SER A 62 2.21 -32.40 -16.58
C SER A 62 0.84 -32.30 -15.88
N ASP A 63 -0.25 -32.69 -16.56
CA ASP A 63 -1.62 -32.59 -16.02
C ASP A 63 -1.81 -33.27 -14.67
N ASN A 64 -1.16 -34.41 -14.44
CA ASN A 64 -1.20 -35.12 -13.15
C ASN A 64 -0.52 -34.31 -12.02
N VAL A 65 0.61 -33.66 -12.34
CA VAL A 65 1.32 -32.79 -11.38
C VAL A 65 0.48 -31.55 -11.08
N PHE A 66 -0.18 -30.99 -12.09
CA PHE A 66 -1.10 -29.87 -11.91
C PHE A 66 -2.27 -30.23 -10.98
N GLN A 67 -2.92 -31.38 -11.17
CA GLN A 67 -4.00 -31.83 -10.28
C GLN A 67 -3.54 -32.08 -8.83
N LYS A 68 -2.34 -32.66 -8.64
CA LYS A 68 -1.75 -32.82 -7.30
C LYS A 68 -1.51 -31.46 -6.63
N LEU A 69 -0.99 -30.48 -7.38
CA LEU A 69 -0.75 -29.13 -6.89
C LEU A 69 -2.06 -28.39 -6.56
N GLU A 70 -3.09 -28.55 -7.37
CA GLU A 70 -4.42 -27.94 -7.14
C GLU A 70 -5.09 -28.53 -5.89
N SER A 71 -5.07 -29.86 -5.74
CA SER A 71 -5.57 -30.55 -4.54
C SER A 71 -4.80 -30.13 -3.27
N TYR A 72 -3.47 -30.02 -3.38
CA TYR A 72 -2.62 -29.53 -2.29
C TYR A 72 -2.93 -28.08 -1.93
N LYS A 73 -3.09 -27.20 -2.94
CA LYS A 73 -3.50 -25.80 -2.75
C LYS A 73 -4.85 -25.73 -2.03
N GLY A 74 -5.84 -26.51 -2.46
CA GLY A 74 -7.16 -26.57 -1.81
C GLY A 74 -7.09 -27.05 -0.36
N GLN A 75 -6.28 -28.06 -0.05
CA GLN A 75 -6.05 -28.50 1.33
C GLN A 75 -5.30 -27.47 2.17
N VAL A 76 -4.31 -26.78 1.61
CA VAL A 76 -3.58 -25.71 2.28
C VAL A 76 -4.50 -24.53 2.55
N GLU A 77 -5.34 -24.12 1.61
CA GLU A 77 -6.37 -23.10 1.80
C GLU A 77 -7.38 -23.52 2.88
N THR A 78 -7.85 -24.78 2.86
CA THR A 78 -8.77 -25.34 3.87
C THR A 78 -8.14 -25.47 5.26
N ASN A 79 -6.86 -25.84 5.37
CA ASN A 79 -6.13 -25.87 6.64
C ASN A 79 -5.67 -24.47 7.11
N ASN A 80 -5.52 -23.51 6.20
CA ASN A 80 -5.25 -22.11 6.51
C ASN A 80 -6.52 -21.34 6.91
N LEU A 81 -7.72 -21.88 6.60
CA LEU A 81 -9.02 -21.41 7.07
C LEU A 81 -9.29 -21.67 8.57
N SER A 82 -8.33 -22.24 9.31
CA SER A 82 -8.42 -22.29 10.77
C SER A 82 -8.38 -20.85 11.34
N SER A 83 -9.49 -20.40 11.93
CA SER A 83 -9.62 -19.05 12.52
C SER A 83 -8.53 -18.68 13.53
N GLN A 84 -7.78 -19.67 14.02
CA GLN A 84 -6.60 -19.48 14.89
C GLN A 84 -5.40 -18.89 14.14
N LYS A 85 -5.11 -19.30 12.90
CA LYS A 85 -3.99 -18.74 12.12
C LYS A 85 -4.25 -17.29 11.72
N TYR A 86 -5.46 -16.96 11.26
CA TYR A 86 -5.83 -15.56 10.97
C TYR A 86 -5.70 -14.64 12.19
N ARG A 87 -6.12 -15.12 13.38
CA ARG A 87 -5.94 -14.37 14.63
C ARG A 87 -4.47 -14.14 14.97
N LEU A 88 -3.61 -15.15 14.76
CA LEU A 88 -2.17 -15.02 14.99
C LEU A 88 -1.49 -14.06 14.01
N VAL A 89 -1.85 -14.13 12.73
CA VAL A 89 -1.34 -13.19 11.71
C VAL A 89 -1.79 -11.77 12.00
N PHE A 90 -3.08 -11.58 12.32
CA PHE A 90 -3.62 -10.29 12.72
C PHE A 90 -2.91 -9.73 13.97
N LEU A 91 -2.66 -10.58 14.97
CA LEU A 91 -1.92 -10.20 16.17
C LEU A 91 -0.49 -9.76 15.82
N GLY A 92 0.18 -10.43 14.89
CA GLY A 92 1.50 -10.03 14.40
C GLY A 92 1.49 -8.62 13.78
N TYR A 93 0.54 -8.36 12.88
CA TYR A 93 0.36 -7.02 12.31
C TYR A 93 0.03 -5.96 13.37
N LEU A 94 -0.83 -6.30 14.34
CA LEU A 94 -1.18 -5.40 15.44
C LEU A 94 0.04 -5.05 16.30
N VAL A 95 0.86 -6.03 16.64
CA VAL A 95 2.08 -5.80 17.44
C VAL A 95 3.08 -4.92 16.68
N LEU A 96 3.33 -5.19 15.41
CA LEU A 96 4.27 -4.40 14.60
C LEU A 96 3.79 -2.96 14.40
N THR A 97 2.51 -2.77 14.08
CA THR A 97 1.91 -1.42 13.92
C THR A 97 1.92 -0.64 15.24
N ALA A 98 1.59 -1.29 16.36
CA ALA A 98 1.67 -0.68 17.70
C ALA A 98 3.10 -0.27 18.07
N LEU A 99 4.10 -1.08 17.70
CA LEU A 99 5.51 -0.77 17.96
C LEU A 99 5.97 0.43 17.13
N ILE A 100 5.68 0.45 15.82
CA ILE A 100 6.05 1.56 14.92
C ILE A 100 5.40 2.87 15.40
N LEU A 101 4.09 2.87 15.65
CA LEU A 101 3.39 4.05 16.16
C LEU A 101 3.86 4.42 17.56
N GLY A 102 4.12 3.45 18.43
CA GLY A 102 4.64 3.68 19.78
C GLY A 102 5.99 4.41 19.76
N LEU A 103 6.92 3.97 18.92
CA LEU A 103 8.21 4.65 18.71
C LEU A 103 8.03 6.06 18.15
N TYR A 104 7.11 6.23 17.18
CA TYR A 104 6.81 7.54 16.61
C TYR A 104 6.25 8.51 17.67
N PHE A 105 5.26 8.08 18.46
CA PHE A 105 4.70 8.89 19.55
C PHE A 105 5.72 9.16 20.66
N ALA A 106 6.59 8.22 21.00
CA ALA A 106 7.67 8.42 21.95
C ALA A 106 8.65 9.51 21.46
N TYR A 107 9.01 9.49 20.18
CA TYR A 107 9.84 10.52 19.57
C TYR A 107 9.16 11.90 19.63
N LEU A 108 7.88 11.99 19.24
CA LEU A 108 7.11 13.23 19.31
C LEU A 108 7.06 13.78 20.75
N ARG A 109 6.85 12.90 21.74
CA ARG A 109 6.79 13.29 23.16
C ARG A 109 8.12 13.80 23.70
N ASN A 110 9.25 13.28 23.22
CA ASN A 110 10.57 13.69 23.72
C ASN A 110 11.09 14.94 23.01
N HIS A 111 10.95 15.02 21.68
CA HIS A 111 11.58 16.07 20.88
C HIS A 111 10.63 17.18 20.42
N ALA A 112 9.31 16.95 20.49
CA ALA A 112 8.33 17.83 19.88
C ALA A 112 7.09 18.05 20.76
N GLN A 113 7.29 18.22 22.08
CA GLN A 113 6.22 18.45 23.06
C GLN A 113 5.28 19.61 22.69
N ARG A 114 5.80 20.64 22.02
CA ARG A 114 5.03 21.80 21.54
C ARG A 114 3.91 21.41 20.54
N LEU A 115 4.04 20.28 19.85
CA LEU A 115 3.01 19.77 18.93
C LEU A 115 1.76 19.30 19.67
N PHE A 116 1.88 18.75 20.88
CA PHE A 116 0.73 18.28 21.65
C PHE A 116 -0.15 19.41 22.18
N VAL A 117 0.41 20.61 22.33
CA VAL A 117 -0.36 21.82 22.71
C VAL A 117 -1.20 22.33 21.55
N LYS A 118 -0.72 22.16 20.30
CA LYS A 118 -1.42 22.59 19.08
C LYS A 118 -1.94 21.37 18.31
N LEU A 119 -3.12 20.88 18.67
CA LEU A 119 -3.78 19.72 18.04
C LEU A 119 -3.76 19.75 16.50
N ARG A 120 -3.95 20.93 15.88
CA ARG A 120 -3.89 21.09 14.42
C ARG A 120 -2.56 20.61 13.82
N TRP A 121 -1.45 20.86 14.52
CA TRP A 121 -0.10 20.50 14.08
C TRP A 121 0.17 19.00 14.23
N LEU A 122 -0.38 18.38 15.26
CA LEU A 122 -0.34 16.94 15.44
C LEU A 122 -1.17 16.21 14.37
N PHE A 123 -2.40 16.67 14.11
CA PHE A 123 -3.26 16.12 13.06
C PHE A 123 -2.64 16.24 11.67
N PHE A 124 -1.89 17.32 11.40
CA PHE A 124 -1.14 17.46 10.16
C PHE A 124 -0.13 16.31 9.95
N LEU A 125 0.67 15.99 10.97
CA LEU A 125 1.68 14.93 10.87
C LEU A 125 1.06 13.53 10.81
N LEU A 126 0.09 13.25 11.68
CA LEU A 126 -0.60 11.96 11.67
C LEU A 126 -1.43 11.77 10.39
N GLY A 127 -1.96 12.85 9.83
CA GLY A 127 -2.67 12.87 8.56
C GLY A 127 -1.83 12.31 7.41
N TRP A 128 -0.53 12.63 7.37
CA TRP A 128 0.38 12.06 6.37
C TRP A 128 0.56 10.54 6.53
N VAL A 129 0.69 10.04 7.76
CA VAL A 129 0.80 8.60 8.04
C VAL A 129 -0.44 7.85 7.58
N VAL A 130 -1.62 8.36 7.94
CA VAL A 130 -2.91 7.76 7.55
C VAL A 130 -3.12 7.84 6.03
N LEU A 131 -2.86 9.00 5.43
CA LEU A 131 -3.06 9.24 3.99
C LEU A 131 -2.26 8.25 3.15
N TYR A 132 -0.97 8.13 3.38
CA TYR A 132 -0.11 7.24 2.59
C TYR A 132 -0.40 5.76 2.81
N THR A 133 -0.74 5.38 4.05
CA THR A 133 -1.16 4.00 4.36
C THR A 133 -2.45 3.65 3.61
N TYR A 134 -3.41 4.57 3.58
CA TYR A 134 -4.68 4.38 2.86
C TYR A 134 -4.49 4.36 1.34
N LEU A 135 -3.67 5.26 0.79
CA LEU A 135 -3.34 5.26 -0.63
C LEU A 135 -2.70 3.94 -1.07
N MET A 136 -1.75 3.43 -0.28
CA MET A 136 -1.13 2.14 -0.57
C MET A 136 -2.16 1.01 -0.53
N TYR A 137 -2.99 0.97 0.51
CA TYR A 137 -4.05 -0.04 0.64
C TYR A 137 -4.99 -0.04 -0.58
N GLY A 138 -5.41 1.14 -1.06
CA GLY A 138 -6.25 1.27 -2.24
C GLY A 138 -5.61 0.72 -3.52
N ILE A 139 -4.31 0.95 -3.72
CA ILE A 139 -3.57 0.39 -4.87
C ILE A 139 -3.46 -1.13 -4.75
N THR A 140 -3.11 -1.66 -3.58
CA THR A 140 -2.96 -3.11 -3.37
C THR A 140 -4.28 -3.86 -3.55
N VAL A 141 -5.43 -3.25 -3.24
CA VAL A 141 -6.75 -3.88 -3.42
C VAL A 141 -7.19 -3.85 -4.88
N THR A 142 -6.90 -2.78 -5.62
CA THR A 142 -7.34 -2.63 -7.02
C THR A 142 -6.45 -3.40 -8.00
N ASN A 143 -5.16 -3.59 -7.70
CA ASN A 143 -4.17 -4.26 -8.58
C ASN A 143 -3.99 -3.63 -9.98
N GLU A 144 -4.62 -2.49 -10.26
CA GLU A 144 -4.54 -1.81 -11.56
C GLU A 144 -3.29 -0.91 -11.67
N LEU A 145 -2.81 -0.39 -10.55
CA LEU A 145 -1.70 0.56 -10.49
C LEU A 145 -0.48 -0.05 -9.80
N ASN A 146 0.70 0.35 -10.23
CA ASN A 146 1.93 -0.08 -9.59
C ASN A 146 2.20 0.74 -8.30
N PRO A 147 2.51 0.11 -7.15
CA PRO A 147 2.87 0.79 -5.91
C PRO A 147 3.95 1.88 -6.03
N TYR A 148 4.89 1.71 -6.97
CA TYR A 148 5.97 2.66 -7.23
C TYR A 148 5.50 4.00 -7.81
N LEU A 149 4.23 4.13 -8.21
CA LEU A 149 3.64 5.38 -8.69
C LEU A 149 3.46 6.43 -7.57
N ILE A 150 3.18 6.01 -6.33
CA ILE A 150 2.83 6.94 -5.25
C ILE A 150 4.05 7.79 -4.85
N PRO A 151 3.97 9.14 -4.94
CA PRO A 151 5.09 10.02 -4.62
C PRO A 151 5.26 10.20 -3.11
N PHE A 152 5.88 9.23 -2.43
CA PHE A 152 6.10 9.29 -0.97
C PHE A 152 7.03 10.44 -0.56
N CYS A 153 7.94 10.88 -1.43
CA CYS A 153 8.86 12.00 -1.16
C CYS A 153 8.15 13.35 -0.93
N ILE A 154 6.87 13.50 -1.27
CA ILE A 154 6.13 14.73 -0.97
C ILE A 154 6.03 14.93 0.56
N ALA A 155 5.77 13.89 1.35
CA ALA A 155 5.68 13.99 2.81
C ALA A 155 6.92 14.67 3.45
N PRO A 156 8.15 14.16 3.28
CA PRO A 156 9.32 14.75 3.91
C PRO A 156 9.62 16.15 3.38
N ILE A 157 9.35 16.44 2.09
CA ILE A 157 9.54 17.77 1.51
C ILE A 157 8.61 18.79 2.18
N VAL A 158 7.32 18.47 2.29
CA VAL A 158 6.32 19.35 2.89
C VAL A 158 6.56 19.50 4.39
N ILE A 159 6.77 18.40 5.11
CA ILE A 159 6.98 18.43 6.57
C ILE A 159 8.25 19.23 6.90
N LYS A 160 9.33 19.08 6.13
CA LYS A 160 10.57 19.85 6.30
C LYS A 160 10.39 21.35 6.03
N ASN A 161 9.42 21.74 5.19
CA ASN A 161 9.16 23.16 4.95
C ASN A 161 8.61 23.87 6.20
N PHE A 162 7.82 23.16 7.01
CA PHE A 162 7.16 23.70 8.20
C PHE A 162 7.85 23.36 9.52
N TYR A 163 8.62 22.27 9.55
CA TYR A 163 9.26 21.72 10.74
C TYR A 163 10.74 21.44 10.50
N ARG A 164 11.43 21.02 11.58
CA ARG A 164 12.83 20.63 11.50
C ARG A 164 13.00 19.34 10.67
N ARG A 165 14.17 19.22 10.03
CA ARG A 165 14.56 18.05 9.22
C ARG A 165 14.47 16.73 9.97
N GLU A 166 14.75 16.72 11.27
CA GLU A 166 14.76 15.49 12.08
C GLU A 166 13.34 14.90 12.19
N LEU A 167 12.34 15.77 12.37
CA LEU A 167 10.94 15.37 12.44
C LEU A 167 10.42 14.85 11.09
N ALA A 168 10.84 15.48 9.99
CA ALA A 168 10.49 15.05 8.64
C ALA A 168 11.01 13.63 8.37
N LEU A 169 12.27 13.35 8.72
CA LEU A 169 12.88 12.03 8.56
C LEU A 169 12.14 10.97 9.37
N VAL A 170 11.90 11.21 10.66
CA VAL A 170 11.24 10.23 11.54
C VAL A 170 9.80 9.97 11.13
N THR A 171 9.06 11.02 10.72
CA THR A 171 7.70 10.86 10.21
C THR A 171 7.69 10.07 8.89
N TYR A 172 8.63 10.34 7.99
CA TYR A 172 8.77 9.59 6.76
C TYR A 172 9.16 8.12 6.98
N ALA A 173 10.08 7.85 7.91
CA ALA A 173 10.44 6.49 8.32
C ALA A 173 9.22 5.73 8.85
N CYS A 174 8.37 6.39 9.65
CA CYS A 174 7.11 5.80 10.12
C CYS A 174 6.16 5.47 8.95
N ILE A 175 6.04 6.36 7.95
CA ILE A 175 5.20 6.15 6.76
C ILE A 175 5.67 4.92 5.99
N ILE A 176 6.96 4.85 5.62
CA ILE A 176 7.47 3.76 4.78
C ILE A 176 7.42 2.40 5.50
N LEU A 177 7.62 2.37 6.82
CA LEU A 177 7.50 1.15 7.60
C LEU A 177 6.05 0.67 7.67
N MET A 178 5.08 1.57 7.87
CA MET A 178 3.65 1.21 7.85
C MET A 178 3.22 0.70 6.48
N VAL A 179 3.62 1.38 5.42
CA VAL A 179 3.32 1.01 4.03
C VAL A 179 3.99 -0.31 3.65
N GLY A 180 5.24 -0.51 4.08
CA GLY A 180 5.98 -1.74 3.82
C GLY A 180 5.40 -3.00 4.47
N LEU A 181 4.55 -2.87 5.50
CA LEU A 181 3.78 -4.00 6.04
C LEU A 181 2.64 -4.44 5.10
N ILE A 182 2.20 -3.57 4.20
CA ILE A 182 1.10 -3.81 3.25
C ILE A 182 1.64 -4.29 1.90
N THR A 183 2.78 -3.75 1.46
CA THR A 183 3.38 -4.05 0.15
C THR A 183 4.03 -5.42 0.07
N THR A 184 3.91 -6.11 -1.07
CA THR A 184 4.63 -7.35 -1.40
C THR A 184 5.34 -7.20 -2.75
N PRO A 185 6.67 -7.39 -2.86
CA PRO A 185 7.66 -7.57 -1.78
C PRO A 185 7.93 -6.25 -1.02
N GLY A 186 7.85 -6.29 0.32
CA GLY A 186 7.96 -5.09 1.15
C GLY A 186 9.38 -4.54 1.32
N TYR A 187 10.42 -5.38 1.25
CA TYR A 187 11.79 -4.97 1.59
C TYR A 187 12.46 -4.11 0.51
N GLU A 188 12.34 -4.49 -0.77
CA GLU A 188 12.80 -3.69 -1.92
C GLU A 188 12.16 -2.31 -1.89
N PHE A 189 10.85 -2.29 -1.67
CA PHE A 189 10.08 -1.06 -1.58
C PHE A 189 10.58 -0.17 -0.43
N ILE A 190 10.73 -0.70 0.79
CA ILE A 190 11.23 0.08 1.94
C ILE A 190 12.62 0.63 1.64
N LEU A 191 13.53 -0.19 1.10
CA LEU A 191 14.91 0.22 0.83
C LEU A 191 14.96 1.33 -0.22
N LEU A 192 14.22 1.17 -1.32
CA LEU A 192 14.13 2.17 -2.37
C LEU A 192 13.57 3.50 -1.85
N GLN A 193 12.45 3.43 -1.12
CA GLN A 193 11.82 4.61 -0.52
C GLN A 193 12.69 5.29 0.53
N PHE A 194 13.45 4.51 1.30
CA PHE A 194 14.39 5.03 2.29
C PHE A 194 15.52 5.83 1.63
N LEU A 195 16.15 5.29 0.57
CA LEU A 195 17.21 5.99 -0.17
C LEU A 195 16.72 7.31 -0.75
N ALA A 196 15.59 7.30 -1.46
CA ALA A 196 15.02 8.51 -2.07
C ALA A 196 14.55 9.52 -1.02
N GLY A 197 13.90 9.07 0.05
CA GLY A 197 13.43 9.93 1.14
C GLY A 197 14.57 10.53 1.97
N PHE A 198 15.68 9.82 2.12
CA PHE A 198 16.88 10.37 2.74
C PHE A 198 17.40 11.55 1.92
N VAL A 199 17.54 11.38 0.60
CA VAL A 199 17.95 12.48 -0.29
C VAL A 199 16.94 13.63 -0.25
N ALA A 200 15.64 13.34 -0.27
CA ALA A 200 14.59 14.37 -0.15
C ALA A 200 14.67 15.14 1.19
N THR A 201 15.03 14.47 2.28
CA THR A 201 15.12 15.14 3.59
C THR A 201 16.39 15.98 3.72
N PHE A 202 17.50 15.59 3.09
CA PHE A 202 18.76 16.35 3.15
C PHE A 202 18.87 17.44 2.07
N ALA A 203 18.21 17.27 0.92
CA ALA A 203 18.21 18.26 -0.15
C ALA A 203 17.67 19.62 0.31
N ARG A 204 18.34 20.71 -0.08
CA ARG A 204 17.91 22.07 0.26
C ARG A 204 16.85 22.54 -0.74
N PHE A 205 15.58 22.37 -0.36
CA PHE A 205 14.45 22.88 -1.13
C PHE A 205 14.28 24.38 -0.88
N GLU A 206 14.96 25.19 -1.69
CA GLU A 206 14.70 26.62 -1.76
C GLU A 206 13.48 26.87 -2.64
N THR A 207 12.29 26.90 -2.03
CA THR A 207 11.01 27.14 -2.74
C THR A 207 10.95 28.52 -3.41
N ARG A 208 11.84 29.45 -3.05
CA ARG A 208 11.97 30.78 -3.66
C ARG A 208 12.50 30.72 -5.10
N TYR A 209 13.33 29.72 -5.45
CA TYR A 209 13.94 29.62 -6.77
C TYR A 209 13.51 28.33 -7.47
N TRP A 210 12.71 28.47 -8.53
CA TRP A 210 12.18 27.34 -9.31
C TRP A 210 13.28 26.38 -9.78
N GLY A 211 14.41 26.89 -10.27
CA GLY A 211 15.51 26.05 -10.77
C GLY A 211 16.09 25.08 -9.72
N ASN A 212 16.24 25.53 -8.47
CA ASN A 212 16.78 24.69 -7.38
C ASN A 212 15.79 23.59 -6.98
N PHE A 213 14.49 23.89 -7.03
CA PHE A 213 13.44 22.93 -6.75
C PHE A 213 13.41 21.78 -7.77
N PHE A 214 13.45 22.10 -9.08
CA PHE A 214 13.50 21.10 -10.15
C PHE A 214 14.77 20.25 -10.11
N LYS A 215 15.92 20.84 -9.82
CA LYS A 215 17.19 20.11 -9.67
C LYS A 215 17.13 19.06 -8.58
N ASN A 216 16.52 19.39 -7.43
CA ASN A 216 16.37 18.45 -6.33
C ASN A 216 15.41 17.30 -6.70
N ILE A 217 14.31 17.58 -7.39
CA ILE A 217 13.38 16.54 -7.86
C ILE A 217 14.06 15.62 -8.88
N PHE A 218 14.83 16.17 -9.80
CA PHE A 218 15.62 15.37 -10.74
C PHE A 218 16.59 14.44 -10.01
N THR A 219 17.23 14.94 -8.94
CA THR A 219 18.15 14.15 -8.12
C THR A 219 17.42 13.02 -7.38
N ILE A 220 16.22 13.27 -6.83
CA ILE A 220 15.37 12.25 -6.21
C ILE A 220 14.95 11.18 -7.24
N SER A 221 14.51 11.60 -8.43
CA SER A 221 14.13 10.69 -9.50
C SER A 221 15.30 9.82 -9.95
N LEU A 222 16.50 10.39 -10.02
CA LEU A 222 17.71 9.64 -10.38
C LEU A 222 18.04 8.58 -9.31
N VAL A 223 17.87 8.89 -8.02
CA VAL A 223 18.08 7.95 -6.92
C VAL A 223 17.06 6.80 -6.99
N TYR A 224 15.79 7.09 -7.30
CA TYR A 224 14.80 6.04 -7.53
C TYR A 224 15.19 5.11 -8.69
N MET A 225 15.59 5.67 -9.83
CA MET A 225 15.98 4.87 -11.00
C MET A 225 17.21 4.01 -10.71
N LEU A 226 18.26 4.60 -10.14
CA LEU A 226 19.49 3.88 -9.80
C LEU A 226 19.26 2.82 -8.72
N GLY A 227 18.46 3.15 -7.69
CA GLY A 227 18.12 2.21 -6.63
C GLY A 227 17.34 1.00 -7.16
N TYR A 228 16.37 1.22 -8.05
CA TYR A 228 15.60 0.15 -8.66
C TYR A 228 16.45 -0.73 -9.59
N VAL A 229 17.32 -0.13 -10.41
CA VAL A 229 18.26 -0.89 -11.25
C VAL A 229 19.21 -1.71 -10.38
N GLY A 230 19.72 -1.15 -9.28
CA GLY A 230 20.57 -1.86 -8.34
C GLY A 230 19.87 -3.06 -7.68
N LEU A 231 18.61 -2.90 -7.26
CA LEU A 231 17.79 -3.98 -6.72
C LEU A 231 17.51 -5.07 -7.77
N SER A 232 17.15 -4.66 -8.99
CA SER A 232 16.86 -5.58 -10.09
C SER A 232 18.09 -6.43 -10.45
N LEU A 233 19.30 -5.87 -10.38
CA LEU A 233 20.55 -6.60 -10.63
C LEU A 233 20.89 -7.64 -9.55
N ILE A 234 20.42 -7.43 -8.32
CA ILE A 234 20.62 -8.38 -7.21
C ILE A 234 19.70 -9.60 -7.41
N GLU A 235 18.47 -9.38 -7.84
CA GLU A 235 17.49 -10.45 -8.03
C GLU A 235 17.69 -11.20 -9.35
N GLU A 236 17.95 -10.45 -10.42
CA GLU A 236 18.06 -10.96 -11.77
C GLU A 236 19.45 -10.69 -12.32
N VAL A 237 20.28 -11.73 -12.37
CA VAL A 237 21.68 -11.69 -12.83
C VAL A 237 21.84 -11.14 -14.28
N ASN A 238 20.74 -10.96 -15.02
CA ASN A 238 20.74 -10.50 -16.41
C ASN A 238 19.95 -9.19 -16.61
N PHE A 239 20.59 -8.19 -17.21
CA PHE A 239 19.99 -6.89 -17.59
C PHE A 239 18.74 -6.99 -18.49
N ASN A 240 18.60 -8.09 -19.24
CA ASN A 240 17.49 -8.28 -20.19
C ASN A 240 16.15 -8.60 -19.53
N LYS A 241 16.11 -8.84 -18.22
CA LYS A 241 14.86 -9.11 -17.49
C LYS A 241 14.34 -7.92 -16.69
N ILE A 242 15.08 -6.80 -16.65
CA ILE A 242 14.63 -5.57 -15.99
C ILE A 242 13.28 -5.13 -16.60
N ASP A 243 12.28 -4.98 -15.74
CA ASP A 243 10.97 -4.49 -16.14
C ASP A 243 11.03 -2.98 -16.39
N TRP A 244 11.15 -2.61 -17.67
CA TRP A 244 11.16 -1.22 -18.11
C TRP A 244 9.86 -0.47 -17.77
N SER A 245 8.75 -1.17 -17.51
CA SER A 245 7.50 -0.54 -17.10
C SER A 245 7.61 0.06 -15.68
N VAL A 246 8.37 -0.55 -14.78
CA VAL A 246 8.58 0.00 -13.43
C VAL A 246 9.37 1.31 -13.50
N LEU A 247 10.32 1.40 -14.42
CA LEU A 247 11.10 2.62 -14.62
C LEU A 247 10.22 3.80 -15.10
N THR A 248 9.21 3.53 -15.94
CA THR A 248 8.26 4.58 -16.36
C THR A 248 7.35 5.00 -15.22
N TRP A 249 6.90 4.07 -14.36
CA TRP A 249 6.17 4.40 -13.14
C TRP A 249 7.00 5.26 -12.16
N LEU A 250 8.29 4.97 -12.02
CA LEU A 250 9.21 5.78 -11.20
C LEU A 250 9.49 7.16 -11.82
N ALA A 251 9.57 7.27 -13.14
CA ALA A 251 9.67 8.57 -13.81
C ALA A 251 8.41 9.41 -13.54
N LEU A 252 7.24 8.79 -13.62
CA LEU A 252 5.96 9.43 -13.31
C LEU A 252 5.88 9.81 -11.81
N ASN A 253 6.40 8.98 -10.90
CA ASN A 253 6.55 9.30 -9.48
C ASN A 253 7.37 10.59 -9.25
N GLY A 254 8.52 10.70 -9.92
CA GLY A 254 9.36 11.90 -9.88
C GLY A 254 8.61 13.14 -10.38
N PHE A 255 7.84 13.00 -11.46
CA PHE A 255 6.99 14.07 -11.96
C PHE A 255 5.88 14.45 -10.97
N LEU A 256 5.18 13.47 -10.38
CA LEU A 256 4.14 13.71 -9.37
C LEU A 256 4.70 14.39 -8.11
N THR A 257 5.97 14.18 -7.77
CA THR A 257 6.63 14.86 -6.65
C THR A 257 6.68 16.38 -6.83
N LEU A 258 6.55 16.90 -8.06
CA LEU A 258 6.39 18.33 -8.34
C LEU A 258 5.16 18.94 -7.65
N LEU A 259 4.13 18.13 -7.38
CA LEU A 259 2.93 18.56 -6.64
C LEU A 259 3.25 19.06 -5.22
N ALA A 260 4.42 18.74 -4.67
CA ALA A 260 4.87 19.32 -3.41
C ALA A 260 4.91 20.86 -3.46
N TYR A 261 5.24 21.46 -4.62
CA TYR A 261 5.35 22.91 -4.76
C TYR A 261 4.03 23.65 -4.48
N PRO A 262 2.90 23.36 -5.19
CA PRO A 262 1.61 23.97 -4.87
C PRO A 262 1.02 23.50 -3.53
N LEU A 263 1.40 22.30 -3.07
CA LEU A 263 0.87 21.75 -1.82
C LEU A 263 1.40 22.47 -0.57
N ILE A 264 2.63 22.98 -0.61
CA ILE A 264 3.22 23.77 0.49
C ILE A 264 2.36 25.00 0.83
N PRO A 265 2.11 25.98 -0.05
CA PRO A 265 1.30 27.15 0.29
C PRO A 265 -0.15 26.78 0.63
N LEU A 266 -0.74 25.77 -0.04
CA LEU A 266 -2.10 25.29 0.23
C LEU A 266 -2.25 24.76 1.66
N LEU A 267 -1.35 23.86 2.07
CA LEU A 267 -1.36 23.32 3.43
C LEU A 267 -0.94 24.36 4.47
N GLY A 268 -0.08 25.30 4.08
CA GLY A 268 0.28 26.46 4.92
C GLY A 268 -0.96 27.28 5.30
N GLY A 269 -1.78 27.63 4.32
CA GLY A 269 -3.05 28.34 4.55
C GLY A 269 -4.04 27.54 5.41
N PHE A 270 -4.25 26.25 5.10
CA PHE A 270 -5.25 25.43 5.80
C PHE A 270 -4.90 25.18 7.28
N PHE A 271 -3.62 24.93 7.60
CA PHE A 271 -3.18 24.63 8.96
C PHE A 271 -2.65 25.86 9.73
N GLY A 272 -2.57 27.02 9.07
CA GLY A 272 -2.08 28.27 9.65
C GLY A 272 -0.55 28.29 9.84
N PHE A 273 0.19 27.61 8.97
CA PHE A 273 1.65 27.69 8.95
C PHE A 273 2.11 28.83 8.03
N THR A 274 3.13 29.57 8.46
CA THR A 274 3.83 30.54 7.61
C THR A 274 4.90 29.82 6.80
N SER A 275 4.66 29.57 5.50
CA SER A 275 5.69 29.08 4.57
C SER A 275 6.51 30.23 3.99
N SER A 276 7.72 29.95 3.48
CA SER A 276 8.57 30.95 2.81
C SER A 276 7.89 31.62 1.60
N ILE A 277 6.93 30.94 0.97
CA ILE A 277 6.15 31.49 -0.16
C ILE A 277 5.16 32.53 0.36
N THR A 278 4.39 32.22 1.41
CA THR A 278 3.52 33.19 2.10
C THR A 278 4.32 34.41 2.58
N LEU A 279 5.52 34.20 3.13
CA LEU A 279 6.37 35.30 3.59
C LEU A 279 6.85 36.20 2.44
N ALA A 280 7.15 35.60 1.28
CA ALA A 280 7.47 36.34 0.07
C ALA A 280 6.25 37.12 -0.46
N GLU A 281 5.05 36.53 -0.42
CA GLU A 281 3.79 37.19 -0.82
C GLU A 281 3.46 38.39 0.09
N LEU A 282 3.63 38.22 1.41
CA LEU A 282 3.48 39.29 2.41
C LEU A 282 4.53 40.41 2.27
N SER A 283 5.67 40.12 1.62
CA SER A 283 6.74 41.09 1.37
C SER A 283 6.61 41.80 0.01
N ASP A 284 5.60 41.47 -0.80
CA ASP A 284 5.38 42.12 -2.09
C ASP A 284 4.86 43.54 -1.89
N LEU A 285 5.66 44.53 -2.33
CA LEU A 285 5.32 45.95 -2.26
C LEU A 285 4.06 46.32 -3.06
N ASN A 286 3.61 45.45 -3.95
CA ASN A 286 2.36 45.62 -4.70
C ASN A 286 1.11 45.31 -3.88
N HIS A 287 1.24 44.73 -2.68
CA HIS A 287 0.12 44.46 -1.80
C HIS A 287 -0.62 45.78 -1.45
N PRO A 288 -1.96 45.83 -1.51
CA PRO A 288 -2.74 47.07 -1.36
C PRO A 288 -2.39 47.85 -0.08
N LEU A 289 -2.16 47.14 1.03
CA LEU A 289 -1.75 47.75 2.30
C LEU A 289 -0.35 48.38 2.24
N LEU A 290 0.64 47.74 1.60
CA LEU A 290 2.00 48.27 1.46
C LEU A 290 2.03 49.44 0.47
N LYS A 291 1.22 49.37 -0.58
CA LYS A 291 1.02 50.46 -1.54
C LYS A 291 0.35 51.68 -0.88
N GLU A 292 -0.67 51.46 -0.07
CA GLU A 292 -1.32 52.52 0.71
C GLU A 292 -0.34 53.15 1.72
N MET A 293 0.47 52.34 2.40
CA MET A 293 1.52 52.83 3.30
C MET A 293 2.59 53.63 2.55
N SER A 294 2.98 53.20 1.35
CA SER A 294 3.90 53.94 0.47
C SER A 294 3.36 55.32 0.09
N LEU A 295 2.05 55.42 -0.17
CA LEU A 295 1.39 56.68 -0.55
C LEU A 295 1.13 57.60 0.65
N LYS A 296 0.72 57.06 1.80
CA LYS A 296 0.33 57.85 2.99
C LYS A 296 1.50 58.16 3.93
N ALA A 297 2.51 57.29 4.01
CA ALA A 297 3.61 57.39 4.98
C ALA A 297 4.92 56.78 4.44
N PRO A 298 5.55 57.39 3.42
CA PRO A 298 6.74 56.83 2.76
C PRO A 298 7.95 56.68 3.70
N GLY A 299 8.15 57.62 4.64
CA GLY A 299 9.23 57.54 5.62
C GLY A 299 9.09 56.37 6.59
N THR A 300 7.86 56.08 7.02
CA THR A 300 7.58 54.91 7.88
C THR A 300 7.82 53.61 7.12
N LEU A 301 7.43 53.54 5.84
CA LEU A 301 7.70 52.36 5.00
C LEU A 301 9.21 52.10 4.88
N GLN A 302 10.00 53.14 4.61
CA GLN A 302 11.45 53.02 4.48
C GLN A 302 12.11 52.58 5.80
N HIS A 303 11.67 53.13 6.93
CA HIS A 303 12.14 52.68 8.25
C HIS A 303 11.74 51.22 8.54
N SER A 304 10.51 50.82 8.24
CA SER A 304 10.05 49.43 8.40
C SER A 304 10.83 48.45 7.53
N LEU A 305 11.18 48.80 6.29
CA LEU A 305 12.02 47.97 5.42
C LEU A 305 13.45 47.84 5.97
N GLN A 306 14.03 48.93 6.48
CA GLN A 306 15.36 48.88 7.12
C GLN A 306 15.37 48.00 8.37
N VAL A 307 14.35 48.15 9.24
CA VAL A 307 14.20 47.31 10.44
C VAL A 307 13.98 45.84 10.06
N SER A 308 13.16 45.57 9.04
CA SER A 308 12.93 44.21 8.53
C SER A 308 14.21 43.55 8.03
N ASN A 309 15.01 44.26 7.23
CA ASN A 309 16.29 43.74 6.74
C ASN A 309 17.29 43.45 7.87
N LEU A 310 17.31 44.31 8.91
CA LEU A 310 18.18 44.13 10.07
C LEU A 310 17.73 42.92 10.91
N ALA A 311 16.41 42.79 11.12
CA ALA A 311 15.81 41.66 11.83
C ALA A 311 16.01 40.33 11.07
N GLU A 312 15.84 40.32 9.74
CA GLU A 312 16.11 39.15 8.89
C GLU A 312 17.58 38.73 8.96
N SER A 313 18.50 39.70 8.89
CA SER A 313 19.94 39.44 9.01
C SER A 313 20.30 38.83 10.37
N ALA A 314 19.71 39.33 11.45
CA ALA A 314 19.91 38.78 12.79
C ALA A 314 19.31 37.36 12.92
N ALA A 315 18.09 37.14 12.41
CA ALA A 315 17.43 35.85 12.41
C ALA A 315 18.20 34.81 11.59
N ASN A 316 18.69 35.17 10.40
CA ASN A 316 19.47 34.27 9.55
C ASN A 316 20.77 33.81 10.24
N ARG A 317 21.44 34.70 10.99
CA ARG A 317 22.62 34.33 11.78
C ARG A 317 22.29 33.37 12.92
N LEU A 318 21.18 33.58 13.63
CA LEU A 318 20.74 32.67 14.70
C LEU A 318 20.33 31.30 14.15
N VAL A 319 19.61 31.26 13.03
CA VAL A 319 19.22 30.00 12.37
C VAL A 319 20.46 29.25 11.90
N LEU A 320 21.43 29.92 11.28
CA LEU A 320 22.71 29.30 10.89
C LEU A 320 23.48 28.73 12.09
N MET A 321 23.47 29.42 13.24
CA MET A 321 24.14 28.98 14.46
C MET A 321 23.47 27.76 15.14
N ILE A 322 22.23 27.44 14.79
CA ILE A 322 21.51 26.22 15.27
C ILE A 322 21.81 25.02 14.36
N TYR A 323 22.25 25.24 13.12
CA TYR A 323 22.58 24.20 12.15
C TYR A 323 24.07 23.79 12.17
N TRP A 324 24.93 24.53 12.88
CA TRP A 324 26.35 24.23 13.15
C TRP A 324 26.54 23.88 14.62
#